data_AF-A0A7C4DTP2-F1
#
_entry.id   AF-A0A7C4DTP2-F1
#
_cell.length_a   1.000
_cell.length_b   1.000
_cell.length_c   1.000
_cell.angle_alpha   90.00
_cell.angle_beta   90.00
_cell.angle_gamma   90.00
#
_symmetry.space_group_name_H-M   'P 1'
#
loop_
_entity.id
_entity.type
_entity.pdbx_description
1 polymer ?
#
loop_
_entity_poly.entity_id
_entity_poly.type
_entity_poly.pdbx_seq_one_letter_code
_entity_poly.pdbx_strand_id
1 'polypeptide(L)'
;MENRKVQVLLAGESIADTLSVAEFLHNWGCEARVVTSLAEAQQIISRHACDLVLSQVRLQDGSAFPLMAYLAGSSVTLFFFQPVHEGCWWLPALRRGHYCWGSPAMRPSEFVRVLGEVLREIAAEKTEPQPQRAARTGVPESVIVRPRPVPLSMRSGTPRKAQATPPPPPAAKTA
;
A
#
# COMPACT_ATOMS: atom_id res chain seq x y z
N MET A 1 -24.75 -16.56 5.32
CA MET A 1 -23.60 -15.69 5.02
C MET A 1 -22.45 -16.20 5.85
N GLU A 2 -21.44 -16.82 5.22
CA GLU A 2 -20.26 -17.28 5.95
C GLU A 2 -19.43 -16.05 6.32
N ASN A 3 -19.28 -15.80 7.62
CA ASN A 3 -18.47 -14.70 8.10
C ASN A 3 -17.00 -15.06 7.87
N ARG A 4 -16.38 -14.53 6.81
CA ARG A 4 -15.02 -14.89 6.43
C ARG A 4 -14.04 -14.35 7.46
N LYS A 5 -13.33 -15.24 8.15
CA LYS A 5 -12.31 -14.91 9.14
C LYS A 5 -11.24 -13.97 8.57
N VAL A 6 -10.69 -13.10 9.42
CA VAL A 6 -9.54 -12.26 9.07
C VAL A 6 -8.30 -13.13 9.02
N GLN A 7 -7.58 -13.06 7.90
CA GLN A 7 -6.37 -13.81 7.61
C GLN A 7 -5.17 -12.96 7.99
N VAL A 8 -4.41 -13.43 8.97
CA VAL A 8 -3.26 -12.72 9.55
C VAL A 8 -1.98 -13.49 9.23
N LEU A 9 -0.96 -12.78 8.78
CA LEU A 9 0.39 -13.32 8.63
C LEU A 9 1.29 -12.74 9.72
N LEU A 10 1.92 -13.61 10.50
CA LEU A 10 2.92 -13.28 11.50
C LEU A 10 4.29 -13.65 10.93
N ALA A 11 5.11 -12.64 10.62
CA ALA A 11 6.44 -12.84 10.06
C ALA A 11 7.53 -12.55 11.11
N GLY A 12 8.24 -13.59 11.53
CA GLY A 12 9.32 -13.55 12.53
C GLY A 12 8.94 -14.22 13.85
N GLU A 13 9.90 -14.92 14.44
CA GLU A 13 9.70 -15.85 15.57
C GLU A 13 9.19 -15.12 16.81
N SER A 14 9.79 -14.00 17.19
CA SER A 14 9.46 -13.33 18.46
C SER A 14 8.09 -12.61 18.46
N ILE A 15 7.43 -12.48 17.30
CA ILE A 15 6.05 -11.98 17.26
C ILE A 15 5.09 -13.05 17.77
N ALA A 16 5.28 -14.30 17.34
CA ALA A 16 4.45 -15.41 17.79
C ALA A 16 4.57 -15.60 19.32
N ASP A 17 5.76 -15.34 19.87
CA ASP A 17 6.05 -15.43 21.30
C ASP A 17 5.48 -14.25 22.10
N THR A 18 4.99 -13.19 21.45
CA THR A 18 4.34 -12.08 22.13
C THR A 18 2.94 -12.48 22.57
N LEU A 19 2.84 -13.03 23.80
CA LEU A 19 1.59 -13.54 24.42
C LEU A 19 0.38 -12.63 24.18
N SER A 20 0.53 -11.32 24.41
CA SER A 20 -0.59 -10.38 24.29
C SER A 20 -1.16 -10.24 22.87
N VAL A 21 -0.34 -10.38 21.83
CA VAL A 21 -0.81 -10.24 20.44
C VAL A 21 -1.39 -11.56 19.94
N ALA A 22 -0.72 -12.68 20.24
CA ALA A 22 -1.22 -14.00 19.89
C ALA A 22 -2.58 -14.28 20.54
N GLU A 23 -2.72 -14.03 21.85
CA GLU A 23 -3.99 -14.17 22.57
C GLU A 23 -5.07 -13.24 22.03
N PHE A 24 -4.73 -11.98 21.71
CA PHE A 24 -5.69 -11.03 21.15
C PHE A 24 -6.24 -11.50 19.80
N LEU A 25 -5.37 -11.96 18.90
CA LEU A 25 -5.77 -12.48 17.59
C LEU A 25 -6.61 -13.76 17.72
N HIS A 26 -6.24 -14.64 18.65
CA HIS A 26 -6.98 -15.85 18.94
C HIS A 26 -8.40 -15.54 19.46
N ASN A 27 -8.51 -14.66 20.45
CA ASN A 27 -9.78 -14.24 21.05
C ASN A 27 -10.70 -13.54 20.05
N TRP A 28 -10.13 -12.86 19.07
CA TRP A 28 -10.89 -12.23 17.98
C TRP A 28 -11.38 -13.25 16.93
N GLY A 29 -10.82 -14.47 16.91
CA GLY A 29 -11.17 -15.51 15.94
C GLY A 29 -10.45 -15.37 14.59
N CYS A 30 -9.30 -14.69 14.57
CA CYS A 30 -8.44 -14.59 13.39
C CYS A 30 -7.84 -15.95 13.00
N GLU A 31 -7.60 -16.15 11.71
CA GLU A 31 -6.76 -17.25 11.22
C GLU A 31 -5.35 -16.72 11.00
N ALA A 32 -4.41 -17.13 11.84
CA ALA A 32 -3.02 -16.69 11.79
C ALA A 32 -2.11 -17.76 11.16
N ARG A 33 -1.20 -17.35 10.29
CA ARG A 33 -0.09 -18.18 9.79
C ARG A 33 1.23 -17.55 10.22
N VAL A 34 2.18 -18.38 10.65
CA VAL A 34 3.51 -17.94 11.06
C VAL A 34 4.51 -18.28 9.96
N VAL A 35 5.40 -17.35 9.66
CA VAL A 35 6.51 -17.49 8.70
C VAL A 35 7.76 -16.86 9.30
N THR A 36 8.94 -17.29 8.88
CA THR A 36 10.21 -16.80 9.48
C THR A 36 11.08 -15.98 8.53
N SER A 37 10.75 -15.98 7.24
CA SER A 37 11.51 -15.32 6.18
C SER A 37 10.63 -14.42 5.30
N LEU A 38 11.25 -13.41 4.68
CA LEU A 38 10.62 -12.53 3.69
C LEU A 38 10.17 -13.35 2.47
N ALA A 39 11.02 -14.26 1.99
CA ALA A 39 10.70 -15.11 0.85
C ALA A 39 9.43 -15.95 1.10
N GLU A 40 9.33 -16.56 2.28
CA GLU A 40 8.14 -17.33 2.68
C GLU A 40 6.92 -16.42 2.84
N ALA A 41 7.06 -15.25 3.46
CA ALA A 41 5.99 -14.28 3.59
C ALA A 41 5.40 -13.88 2.22
N GLN A 42 6.26 -13.55 1.26
CA GLN A 42 5.83 -13.22 -0.10
C GLN A 42 5.15 -14.41 -0.80
N GLN A 43 5.69 -15.61 -0.63
CA GLN A 43 5.07 -16.82 -1.17
C GLN A 43 3.65 -17.02 -0.62
N ILE A 44 3.45 -16.88 0.69
CA ILE A 44 2.14 -17.04 1.32
C ILE A 44 1.17 -15.95 0.85
N ILE A 45 1.60 -14.69 0.83
CA ILE A 45 0.77 -13.56 0.37
C ILE A 45 0.35 -13.73 -1.10
N SER A 46 1.23 -14.27 -1.95
CA SER A 46 0.91 -14.47 -3.38
C SER A 46 -0.12 -15.58 -3.63
N ARG A 47 -0.25 -16.56 -2.73
CA ARG A 47 -1.08 -17.75 -2.91
C ARG A 47 -2.38 -17.70 -2.11
N HIS A 48 -2.38 -16.95 -1.02
CA HIS A 48 -3.49 -16.90 -0.08
C HIS A 48 -3.90 -15.46 0.17
N ALA A 49 -5.21 -15.25 0.37
CA ALA A 49 -5.69 -13.96 0.84
C ALA A 49 -5.07 -13.63 2.20
N CYS A 50 -4.57 -12.41 2.33
CA CYS A 50 -4.01 -11.88 3.56
C CYS A 50 -4.61 -10.48 3.76
N ASP A 51 -5.16 -10.23 4.94
CA ASP A 51 -5.76 -8.93 5.26
C ASP A 51 -4.83 -8.08 6.14
N LEU A 52 -4.05 -8.75 6.98
CA LEU A 52 -3.16 -8.13 7.95
C LEU A 52 -1.82 -8.87 8.00
N VAL A 53 -0.73 -8.11 7.93
CA VAL A 53 0.63 -8.62 8.14
C VAL A 53 1.25 -7.93 9.35
N LEU A 54 1.72 -8.73 10.29
CA LEU A 54 2.54 -8.29 11.42
C LEU A 54 3.94 -8.87 11.23
N SER A 55 4.94 -8.02 11.04
CA SER A 55 6.28 -8.48 10.62
C SER A 55 7.39 -7.89 11.47
N GLN A 56 8.38 -8.69 11.85
CA GLN A 56 9.59 -8.16 12.46
C GLN A 56 10.38 -7.38 11.41
N VAL A 57 10.98 -6.25 11.79
CA VAL A 57 11.81 -5.47 10.86
C VAL A 57 12.98 -6.32 10.31
N ARG A 58 13.50 -7.22 11.15
CA ARG A 58 14.52 -8.21 10.77
C ARG A 58 13.94 -9.62 10.83
N LEU A 59 14.02 -10.31 9.71
CA LEU A 59 13.66 -11.71 9.51
C LEU A 59 14.93 -12.53 9.28
N GLN A 60 14.80 -13.85 9.20
CA GLN A 60 15.95 -14.76 9.05
C GLN A 60 16.77 -14.48 7.78
N ASP A 61 16.11 -14.09 6.69
CA ASP A 61 16.72 -13.82 5.38
C ASP A 61 16.98 -12.33 5.11
N GLY A 62 16.79 -11.46 6.11
CA GLY A 62 17.17 -10.06 6.03
C GLY A 62 16.10 -9.09 6.52
N SER A 63 15.88 -8.00 5.79
CA SER A 63 14.94 -6.95 6.18
C SER A 63 13.56 -7.18 5.61
N ALA A 64 12.53 -6.91 6.41
CA ALA A 64 11.13 -6.97 5.98
C ALA A 64 10.63 -5.70 5.25
N PHE A 65 11.43 -4.62 5.16
CA PHE A 65 11.03 -3.39 4.46
C PHE A 65 10.55 -3.58 3.01
N PRO A 66 11.07 -4.53 2.21
CA PRO A 66 10.54 -4.81 0.88
C PRO A 66 9.05 -5.19 0.86
N LEU A 67 8.49 -5.67 1.97
CA LEU A 67 7.04 -5.91 2.09
C LEU A 67 6.22 -4.64 1.88
N MET A 68 6.74 -3.46 2.22
CA MET A 68 6.02 -2.20 2.01
C MET A 68 5.77 -1.95 0.52
N ALA A 69 6.79 -2.11 -0.31
CA ALA A 69 6.66 -1.93 -1.76
C ALA A 69 5.81 -3.06 -2.37
N TYR A 70 5.97 -4.29 -1.88
CA TYR A 70 5.22 -5.45 -2.35
C TYR A 70 3.70 -5.35 -2.09
N LEU A 71 3.31 -4.76 -0.95
CA LEU A 71 1.92 -4.65 -0.51
C LEU A 71 1.27 -3.29 -0.82
N ALA A 72 2.02 -2.33 -1.35
CA ALA A 72 1.50 -1.01 -1.68
C ALA A 72 0.36 -1.11 -2.71
N GLY A 73 -0.73 -0.37 -2.46
CA GLY A 73 -1.94 -0.41 -3.30
C GLY A 73 -2.82 -1.64 -3.15
N SER A 74 -2.46 -2.60 -2.29
CA SER A 74 -3.34 -3.74 -1.94
C SER A 74 -4.35 -3.36 -0.85
N SER A 75 -5.23 -4.27 -0.45
CA SER A 75 -6.10 -4.09 0.72
C SER A 75 -5.42 -4.44 2.05
N VAL A 76 -4.14 -4.83 2.03
CA VAL A 76 -3.42 -5.35 3.21
C VAL A 76 -2.99 -4.22 4.13
N THR A 77 -3.18 -4.43 5.43
CA THR A 77 -2.58 -3.57 6.47
C THR A 77 -1.28 -4.22 6.96
N LEU A 78 -0.21 -3.45 7.12
CA LEU A 78 1.12 -3.90 7.54
C LEU A 78 1.59 -3.10 8.75
N PHE A 79 1.97 -3.82 9.80
CA PHE A 79 2.71 -3.26 10.93
C PHE A 79 4.07 -3.95 11.08
N PHE A 80 5.09 -3.17 11.40
CA PHE A 80 6.38 -3.70 11.81
C PHE A 80 6.50 -3.80 13.33
N PHE A 81 7.10 -4.88 13.78
CA PHE A 81 7.53 -5.11 15.14
C PHE A 81 9.03 -4.87 15.25
N GLN A 82 9.43 -4.05 16.21
CA GLN A 82 10.81 -3.79 16.55
C GLN A 82 11.04 -4.11 18.04
N PRO A 83 11.76 -5.19 18.38
CA PRO A 83 12.14 -5.46 19.76
C PRO A 83 13.15 -4.40 20.24
N VAL A 84 13.04 -4.02 21.52
CA VAL A 84 13.95 -3.10 22.21
C VAL A 84 14.34 -3.67 23.57
N HIS A 85 15.30 -3.04 24.26
CA HIS A 85 15.86 -3.56 25.53
C HIS A 85 14.79 -3.93 26.58
N GLU A 86 13.71 -3.15 26.66
CA GLU A 86 12.58 -3.40 27.55
C GLU A 86 11.25 -3.29 26.77
N GLY A 87 10.90 -4.38 26.07
CA GLY A 87 9.64 -4.51 25.34
C GLY A 87 9.79 -4.36 23.83
N CYS A 88 8.81 -3.73 23.19
CA CYS A 88 8.81 -3.57 21.74
C CYS A 88 8.09 -2.30 21.28
N TRP A 89 8.26 -2.01 20.00
CA TRP A 89 7.52 -1.00 19.27
C TRP A 89 6.79 -1.62 18.10
N TRP A 90 5.58 -1.13 17.88
CA TRP A 90 4.78 -1.42 16.70
C TRP A 90 4.73 -0.19 15.80
N LEU A 91 5.16 -0.33 14.56
CA LEU A 91 5.26 0.75 13.59
C LEU A 91 4.23 0.51 12.48
N PRO A 92 3.26 1.41 12.27
CA PRO A 92 2.37 1.32 11.13
C PRO A 92 3.16 1.59 9.85
N ALA A 93 3.16 0.63 8.92
CA ALA A 93 3.87 0.76 7.65
C ALA A 93 2.90 1.01 6.50
N LEU A 94 1.83 0.19 6.43
CA LEU A 94 0.74 0.37 5.48
C LEU A 94 -0.59 0.22 6.20
N ARG A 95 -1.58 1.01 5.81
CA ARG A 95 -2.98 0.79 6.15
C ARG A 95 -3.77 0.64 4.86
N ARG A 96 -4.29 -0.56 4.61
CA ARG A 96 -5.00 -0.91 3.37
C ARG A 96 -4.19 -0.51 2.13
N GLY A 97 -2.92 -0.93 2.09
CA GLY A 97 -1.98 -0.64 1.01
C GLY A 97 -1.51 0.81 0.89
N HIS A 98 -1.98 1.72 1.73
CA HIS A 98 -1.53 3.12 1.76
C HIS A 98 -0.43 3.32 2.80
N TYR A 99 0.63 4.03 2.42
CA TYR A 99 1.74 4.32 3.32
C TYR A 99 1.34 5.17 4.53
N CYS A 100 1.78 4.74 5.70
CA CYS A 100 1.59 5.42 6.98
C CYS A 100 2.80 6.28 7.36
N TRP A 101 3.33 7.08 6.42
CA TRP A 101 4.50 7.92 6.68
C TRP A 101 4.27 8.89 7.84
N GLY A 102 5.23 8.98 8.76
CA GLY A 102 5.18 9.91 9.89
C GLY A 102 4.23 9.52 11.04
N SER A 103 3.51 8.40 10.91
CA SER A 103 2.68 7.89 12.00
C SER A 103 3.53 7.44 13.20
N PRO A 104 3.08 7.69 14.44
CA PRO A 104 3.86 7.38 15.63
C PRO A 104 4.02 5.87 15.83
N ALA A 105 5.17 5.47 16.36
CA ALA A 105 5.37 4.13 16.88
C ALA A 105 4.54 3.94 18.16
N MET A 106 4.02 2.73 18.34
CA MET A 106 3.11 2.39 19.43
C MET A 106 3.74 1.39 20.38
N ARG A 107 3.49 1.56 21.68
CA ARG A 107 3.78 0.54 22.69
C ARG A 107 2.78 -0.62 22.60
N PRO A 108 3.06 -1.80 23.20
CA PRO A 108 2.17 -2.95 23.13
C PRO A 108 0.71 -2.65 23.51
N SER A 109 0.49 -1.92 24.61
CA SER A 109 -0.85 -1.57 25.10
C SER A 109 -1.62 -0.68 24.13
N GLU A 110 -0.95 0.30 23.53
CA GLU A 110 -1.52 1.18 22.50
C GLU A 110 -1.82 0.41 21.22
N PHE A 111 -0.90 -0.48 20.83
CA PHE A 111 -1.03 -1.28 19.63
C PHE A 111 -2.23 -2.23 19.69
N VAL A 112 -2.49 -2.89 20.83
CA VAL A 112 -3.65 -3.77 20.98
C VAL A 112 -4.97 -3.04 20.73
N ARG A 113 -5.11 -1.79 21.21
CA ARG A 113 -6.30 -0.97 20.93
C ARG A 113 -6.44 -0.68 19.44
N VAL A 114 -5.36 -0.23 18.80
CA VAL A 114 -5.33 0.08 17.36
C VAL A 114 -5.59 -1.17 16.52
N LEU A 115 -5.02 -2.31 16.90
CA LEU A 115 -5.23 -3.59 16.24
C LEU A 115 -6.73 -3.97 16.27
N GLY A 116 -7.41 -3.77 17.40
CA GLY A 116 -8.86 -3.99 17.49
C GLY A 116 -9.69 -3.08 16.59
N GLU A 117 -9.25 -1.85 16.33
CA GLU A 117 -9.87 -0.94 15.35
C GLU A 117 -9.66 -1.45 13.93
N VAL A 118 -8.43 -1.79 13.57
CA VAL A 118 -8.09 -2.35 12.25
C VAL A 118 -8.87 -3.63 11.96
N LEU A 119 -8.95 -4.56 12.91
CA LEU A 119 -9.69 -5.81 12.71
C LEU A 119 -11.18 -5.57 12.47
N ARG A 120 -11.79 -4.60 13.17
CA ARG A 120 -13.20 -4.21 12.96
C ARG A 120 -13.42 -3.62 11.57
N GLU A 121 -12.51 -2.77 11.11
CA GLU A 121 -12.57 -2.20 9.75
C GLU A 121 -12.49 -3.29 8.69
N ILE A 122 -11.53 -4.20 8.82
CA ILE A 122 -11.39 -5.34 7.89
C ILE A 122 -12.65 -6.22 7.91
N ALA A 123 -13.23 -6.51 9.09
CA ALA A 123 -14.46 -7.29 9.18
C ALA A 123 -15.67 -6.60 8.54
N ALA A 124 -15.79 -5.28 8.71
CA ALA A 124 -16.89 -4.51 8.13
C ALA A 124 -16.86 -4.60 6.59
N GLU A 125 -15.68 -4.43 5.98
CA GLU A 125 -15.49 -4.55 4.54
C GLU A 125 -15.84 -5.93 3.98
N LYS A 126 -15.63 -6.99 4.77
CA LYS A 126 -16.00 -8.36 4.38
C LYS A 126 -17.50 -8.65 4.52
N THR A 127 -18.19 -7.87 5.34
CA THR A 127 -19.62 -8.06 5.61
C THR A 127 -20.48 -7.21 4.69
N GLU A 128 -19.99 -6.08 4.21
CA GLU A 128 -20.76 -5.23 3.29
C GLU A 128 -21.02 -5.95 1.95
N PRO A 129 -22.29 -6.12 1.53
CA PRO A 129 -22.60 -6.47 0.16
C PRO A 129 -22.20 -5.27 -0.70
N GLN A 130 -21.08 -5.42 -1.41
CA GLN A 130 -20.56 -4.44 -2.34
C GLN A 130 -21.72 -3.86 -3.18
N PRO A 131 -22.04 -2.56 -3.09
CA PRO A 131 -23.02 -1.96 -3.97
C PRO A 131 -22.52 -2.19 -5.38
N GLN A 132 -23.31 -2.94 -6.15
CA GLN A 132 -23.03 -3.25 -7.54
C GLN A 132 -22.58 -1.97 -8.21
N ARG A 133 -21.31 -1.97 -8.64
CA ARG A 133 -20.78 -0.99 -9.58
C ARG A 133 -21.66 -1.17 -10.81
N ALA A 134 -22.74 -0.40 -10.88
CA ALA A 134 -23.75 -0.49 -11.92
C ALA A 134 -23.00 -0.54 -13.24
N ALA A 135 -23.19 -1.65 -13.95
CA ALA A 135 -22.75 -1.79 -15.31
C ALA A 135 -23.25 -0.56 -16.06
N ARG A 136 -22.33 0.36 -16.38
CA ARG A 136 -22.56 1.34 -17.43
C ARG A 136 -22.45 0.59 -18.75
N THR A 137 -23.42 -0.28 -19.00
CA THR A 137 -23.80 -0.72 -20.33
C THR A 137 -24.50 0.47 -20.95
N GLY A 138 -23.80 1.17 -21.83
CA GLY A 138 -24.27 2.39 -22.45
C GLY A 138 -23.29 2.85 -23.51
N VAL A 139 -23.04 2.00 -24.50
CA VAL A 139 -22.73 2.48 -25.85
C VAL A 139 -24.05 3.01 -26.39
N PRO A 140 -24.07 4.25 -26.90
CA PRO A 140 -24.34 4.41 -28.31
C PRO A 140 -23.38 5.38 -29.00
N GLU A 141 -22.91 4.90 -30.15
CA GLU A 141 -23.00 5.60 -31.43
C GLU A 141 -22.03 6.75 -31.72
N SER A 142 -21.11 6.44 -32.64
CA SER A 142 -20.28 7.34 -33.42
C SER A 142 -21.05 8.57 -33.93
N VAL A 143 -20.71 9.75 -33.40
CA VAL A 143 -20.92 10.99 -34.14
C VAL A 143 -19.66 11.29 -34.94
N ILE A 144 -19.70 10.91 -36.21
CA ILE A 144 -18.78 11.41 -37.23
C ILE A 144 -19.02 12.92 -37.36
N VAL A 145 -18.23 13.72 -36.65
CA VAL A 145 -18.17 15.17 -36.89
C VAL A 145 -17.34 15.39 -38.14
N ARG A 146 -18.03 15.65 -39.26
CA ARG A 146 -17.42 16.12 -40.51
C ARG A 146 -16.65 17.42 -40.27
N PRO A 147 -15.47 17.63 -40.89
CA PRO A 147 -14.70 18.86 -40.74
C PRO A 147 -15.44 20.04 -41.40
N ARG A 148 -15.50 21.17 -40.70
CA ARG A 148 -15.95 22.45 -41.27
C ARG A 148 -14.88 23.03 -42.22
N PRO A 149 -15.28 23.70 -43.33
CA PRO A 149 -14.35 24.19 -44.33
C PRO A 149 -13.49 25.37 -43.83
N VAL A 150 -12.23 25.37 -44.26
CA VAL A 150 -11.25 26.44 -44.08
C VAL A 150 -11.60 27.63 -44.97
N PRO A 151 -11.63 28.87 -44.47
CA PRO A 151 -11.62 30.05 -45.33
C PRO A 151 -10.20 30.30 -45.86
N LEU A 152 -10.04 30.26 -47.19
CA LEU A 152 -8.88 30.83 -47.86
C LEU A 152 -8.84 32.34 -47.57
N SER A 153 -7.74 32.80 -46.98
CA SER A 153 -7.30 34.18 -47.20
C SER A 153 -5.82 34.19 -47.52
N MET A 154 -5.53 34.38 -48.80
CA MET A 154 -4.22 34.79 -49.29
C MET A 154 -4.05 36.28 -48.99
N ARG A 155 -2.90 36.68 -48.43
CA ARG A 155 -2.13 37.84 -48.88
C ARG A 155 -0.75 37.87 -48.22
N SER A 156 0.24 37.46 -49.02
CA SER A 156 1.51 38.15 -49.29
C SER A 156 2.25 38.88 -48.16
N GLY A 157 3.45 38.39 -47.85
CA GLY A 157 4.52 39.14 -47.16
C GLY A 157 5.79 38.30 -46.96
N THR A 158 6.78 38.51 -47.84
CA THR A 158 8.09 37.83 -47.91
C THR A 158 9.10 38.35 -46.84
N PRO A 159 10.32 37.79 -46.71
CA PRO A 159 10.84 37.18 -45.48
C PRO A 159 11.82 38.08 -44.71
N ARG A 160 12.11 37.75 -43.44
CA ARG A 160 13.33 38.26 -42.78
C ARG A 160 13.91 37.36 -41.70
N LYS A 161 15.11 36.87 -42.03
CA LYS A 161 16.31 36.58 -41.20
C LYS A 161 16.19 35.67 -39.98
N ALA A 162 16.90 34.55 -40.11
CA ALA A 162 17.55 33.82 -39.02
C ALA A 162 18.39 34.75 -38.13
N GLN A 163 18.33 34.56 -36.82
CA GLN A 163 19.39 34.98 -35.92
C GLN A 163 19.54 34.00 -34.75
N ALA A 164 20.81 33.76 -34.43
CA ALA A 164 21.35 32.66 -33.66
C ALA A 164 21.06 32.74 -32.16
N THR A 165 21.09 31.55 -31.55
CA THR A 165 21.18 31.26 -30.13
C THR A 165 22.39 31.94 -29.46
N PRO A 166 22.25 32.54 -28.27
CA PRO A 166 23.38 32.77 -27.38
C PRO A 166 23.62 31.58 -26.42
N PRO A 167 24.87 31.33 -26.00
CA PRO A 167 25.29 30.17 -25.19
C PRO A 167 24.98 30.34 -23.68
N PRO A 168 25.04 29.23 -22.90
CA PRO A 168 24.82 29.26 -21.45
C PRO A 168 26.02 29.85 -20.67
N PRO A 169 25.78 30.43 -19.47
CA PRO A 169 26.84 30.98 -18.61
C PRO A 169 27.68 29.88 -17.91
N PRO A 170 28.96 30.16 -17.60
CA PRO A 170 29.88 29.19 -17.01
C PRO A 170 29.65 28.94 -15.50
N ALA A 171 29.92 27.71 -15.09
CA ALA A 171 29.88 27.25 -13.70
C ALA A 171 30.99 27.92 -12.86
N ALA A 172 30.59 28.57 -11.77
CA ALA A 172 31.52 29.04 -10.75
C ALA A 172 32.00 27.85 -9.90
N LYS A 173 33.30 27.56 -9.99
CA LYS A 173 34.04 26.86 -8.93
C LYS A 173 34.57 27.92 -7.98
N THR A 174 34.34 27.75 -6.68
CA THR A 174 35.13 28.43 -5.66
C THR A 174 35.58 27.39 -4.65
N ALA A 175 36.86 27.53 -4.33
CA ALA A 175 37.71 26.65 -3.55
C ALA A 175 37.32 26.55 -2.08
#